data_AF-A0A6A4JDY9-F1
#
_entry.id   AF-A0A6A4JDY9-F1
#
_cell.length_a   1.000
_cell.length_b   1.000
_cell.length_c   1.000
_cell.angle_alpha   90.00
_cell.angle_beta   90.00
_cell.angle_gamma   90.00
#
_symmetry.space_group_name_H-M   'P 1'
#
loop_
_entity.id
_entity.type
_entity.pdbx_description
1 polymer ?
#
loop_
_entity_poly.entity_id
_entity_poly.type
_entity_poly.pdbx_seq_one_letter_code
_entity_poly.pdbx_strand_id
1 'polypeptide(L)'
;MRTFWVFACVLSCCSAAKPEFKPSCTVVSKIDSNQDPVWAAVDKKDYPIAVCIAGYSNYFGLHDIKDKNGVRRVGWFRTREVDLEKCTKAGDPAKKLKKAENLLWGPQVIKNEVRCLANTVLNSEETMRFYRKLCQPHLVRNVTCELPSGSLQVFDPIHRKLADRIDKGETDLNDDLIKKPMKNSTSSDAPTSR
;
A
#
# COMPACT_ATOMS: atom_id res chain seq x y z
N MET A 1 24.92 55.25 36.32
CA MET A 1 23.88 54.39 35.69
C MET A 1 24.54 53.07 35.31
N ARG A 2 24.14 51.97 35.94
CA ARG A 2 24.62 50.60 35.66
C ARG A 2 23.61 49.94 34.72
N THR A 3 23.97 49.75 33.46
CA THR A 3 23.17 48.99 32.50
C THR A 3 23.48 47.50 32.66
N PHE A 4 22.50 46.75 33.18
CA PHE A 4 22.49 45.29 33.22
C PHE A 4 22.47 44.72 31.80
N TRP A 5 23.41 43.84 31.50
CA TRP A 5 23.36 43.00 30.31
C TRP A 5 22.50 41.78 30.61
N VAL A 6 21.30 41.76 30.06
CA VAL A 6 20.44 40.57 30.04
C VAL A 6 20.96 39.66 28.94
N PHE A 7 21.69 38.61 29.31
CA PHE A 7 21.97 37.50 28.40
C PHE A 7 20.66 36.75 28.14
N ALA A 8 20.04 37.04 27.00
CA ALA A 8 18.96 36.23 26.47
C ALA A 8 19.56 34.91 25.96
N CYS A 9 19.43 33.85 26.77
CA CYS A 9 19.59 32.47 26.31
C CYS A 9 18.54 32.18 25.24
N VAL A 10 18.93 32.30 23.96
CA VAL A 10 18.16 31.74 22.85
C VAL A 10 18.40 30.23 22.90
N LEU A 11 17.59 29.54 23.70
CA LEU A 11 17.44 28.09 23.67
C LEU A 11 17.00 27.72 22.25
N SER A 12 17.97 27.28 21.45
CA SER A 12 17.78 26.67 20.15
C SER A 12 16.82 25.49 20.32
N CYS A 13 15.56 25.72 19.98
CA CYS A 13 14.50 24.73 19.97
C CYS A 13 14.75 23.77 18.80
N CYS A 14 15.76 22.91 18.91
CA CYS A 14 15.92 21.74 18.06
C CYS A 14 14.81 20.76 18.42
N SER A 15 13.61 21.03 17.92
CA SER A 15 12.56 20.03 17.86
C SER A 15 13.07 18.90 16.96
N ALA A 16 13.56 17.82 17.56
CA ALA A 16 13.89 16.61 16.83
C ALA A 16 12.62 16.17 16.09
N ALA A 17 12.59 16.39 14.76
CA ALA A 17 11.50 15.95 13.92
C ALA A 17 11.37 14.44 14.12
N LYS A 18 10.27 14.00 14.74
CA LYS A 18 9.97 12.57 14.85
C LYS A 18 9.92 12.04 13.41
N PRO A 19 10.62 10.94 13.09
CA PRO A 19 10.58 10.39 11.74
C PRO A 19 9.12 10.11 11.37
N GLU A 20 8.68 10.67 10.25
CA GLU A 20 7.33 10.51 9.75
C GLU A 20 7.07 9.01 9.53
N PHE A 21 6.08 8.45 10.21
CA PHE A 21 5.70 7.06 10.04
C PHE A 21 5.09 6.89 8.65
N LYS A 22 5.74 6.09 7.79
CA LYS A 22 5.29 5.77 6.43
C LYS A 22 4.74 4.33 6.38
N PRO A 23 3.40 4.14 6.38
CA PRO A 23 2.80 2.81 6.29
C PRO A 23 3.23 2.05 5.02
N SER A 24 3.42 2.77 3.92
CA SER A 24 3.92 2.21 2.65
C SER A 24 5.27 1.51 2.82
N CYS A 25 6.22 2.15 3.51
CA CYS A 25 7.54 1.56 3.78
C CYS A 25 7.47 0.40 4.78
N THR A 26 6.47 0.40 5.68
CA THR A 26 6.24 -0.75 6.55
C THR A 26 5.86 -1.98 5.75
N VAL A 27 5.01 -1.85 4.72
CA VAL A 27 4.66 -2.98 3.83
C VAL A 27 5.90 -3.51 3.12
N VAL A 28 6.76 -2.64 2.60
CA VAL A 28 8.03 -3.03 1.98
C VAL A 28 8.88 -3.87 2.93
N SER A 29 9.14 -3.36 4.15
CA SER A 29 9.92 -4.09 5.16
C SER A 29 9.28 -5.44 5.52
N LYS A 30 7.95 -5.52 5.53
CA LYS A 30 7.21 -6.74 5.85
C LYS A 30 7.29 -7.78 4.74
N ILE A 31 7.22 -7.37 3.47
CA ILE A 31 7.48 -8.26 2.32
C ILE A 31 8.91 -8.79 2.41
N ASP A 32 9.91 -7.90 2.53
CA ASP A 32 11.33 -8.28 2.59
C ASP A 32 11.64 -9.26 3.72
N SER A 33 11.07 -9.05 4.91
CA SER A 33 11.37 -9.85 6.11
C SER A 33 10.58 -11.16 6.20
N ASN A 34 9.57 -11.37 5.35
CA ASN A 34 8.66 -12.52 5.47
C ASN A 34 8.49 -13.33 4.17
N GLN A 35 9.14 -12.93 3.09
CA GLN A 35 9.24 -13.75 1.89
C GLN A 35 10.00 -15.05 2.16
N ASP A 36 9.66 -16.08 1.42
CA ASP A 36 10.34 -17.37 1.42
C ASP A 36 10.83 -17.63 0.00
N PRO A 37 12.16 -17.77 -0.24
CA PRO A 37 12.69 -17.87 -1.59
C PRO A 37 12.20 -19.11 -2.36
N VAL A 38 11.76 -20.16 -1.66
CA VAL A 38 11.26 -21.39 -2.26
C VAL A 38 9.73 -21.31 -2.45
N TRP A 39 9.02 -20.87 -1.42
CA TRP A 39 7.56 -21.01 -1.36
C TRP A 39 6.79 -19.74 -1.71
N ALA A 40 7.38 -18.57 -1.48
CA ALA A 40 6.71 -17.27 -1.60
C ALA A 40 7.71 -16.11 -1.81
N ALA A 41 8.41 -16.15 -2.94
CA ALA A 41 9.30 -15.08 -3.36
C ALA A 41 8.49 -13.97 -4.06
N VAL A 42 8.79 -12.72 -3.74
CA VAL A 42 8.23 -11.55 -4.43
C VAL A 42 9.40 -10.79 -5.05
N ASP A 43 9.34 -10.57 -6.37
CA ASP A 43 10.36 -9.77 -7.06
C ASP A 43 10.27 -8.32 -6.59
N LYS A 44 11.42 -7.68 -6.34
CA LYS A 44 11.50 -6.27 -5.94
C LYS A 44 10.81 -5.34 -6.95
N LYS A 45 10.77 -5.70 -8.24
CA LYS A 45 10.03 -4.92 -9.26
C LYS A 45 8.53 -4.85 -9.00
N ASP A 46 7.98 -5.81 -8.25
CA ASP A 46 6.56 -5.91 -7.92
C ASP A 46 6.21 -5.22 -6.59
N TYR A 47 7.21 -4.73 -5.84
CA TYR A 47 6.98 -4.03 -4.58
C TYR A 47 6.15 -2.75 -4.74
N PRO A 48 6.38 -1.88 -5.76
CA PRO A 48 5.58 -0.67 -5.92
C PRO A 48 4.08 -0.97 -6.08
N ILE A 49 3.73 -1.99 -6.86
CA ILE A 49 2.34 -2.39 -7.06
C ILE A 49 1.77 -3.10 -5.82
N ALA A 50 2.55 -3.95 -5.13
CA ALA A 50 2.13 -4.60 -3.89
C ALA A 50 1.80 -3.58 -2.78
N VAL A 51 2.63 -2.54 -2.64
CA VAL A 51 2.38 -1.43 -1.71
C VAL A 51 1.13 -0.66 -2.09
N CYS A 52 0.91 -0.41 -3.38
CA CYS A 52 -0.31 0.24 -3.84
C CYS A 52 -1.58 -0.55 -3.47
N ILE A 53 -1.56 -1.87 -3.66
CA ILE A 53 -2.65 -2.76 -3.28
C ILE A 53 -2.91 -2.66 -1.77
N ALA A 54 -1.85 -2.72 -0.95
CA ALA A 54 -1.96 -2.56 0.50
C ALA A 54 -2.44 -1.16 0.92
N GLY A 55 -2.14 -0.12 0.14
CA GLY A 55 -2.67 1.21 0.38
C GLY A 55 -4.18 1.30 0.18
N TYR A 56 -4.75 0.50 -0.73
CA TYR A 56 -6.19 0.40 -0.93
C TYR A 56 -6.92 -0.36 0.19
N SER A 57 -6.23 -1.15 1.01
CA SER A 57 -6.75 -1.66 2.29
C SER A 57 -6.46 -0.71 3.46
N ASN A 58 -6.02 0.52 3.17
CA ASN A 58 -5.55 1.50 4.13
C ASN A 58 -4.43 0.97 5.05
N TYR A 59 -3.61 0.03 4.54
CA TYR A 59 -2.57 -0.66 5.29
C TYR A 59 -3.08 -1.41 6.53
N PHE A 60 -4.38 -1.74 6.55
CA PHE A 60 -5.02 -2.36 7.70
C PHE A 60 -5.07 -3.88 7.52
N GLY A 61 -4.35 -4.62 8.37
CA GLY A 61 -4.22 -6.08 8.24
C GLY A 61 -5.52 -6.83 8.53
N LEU A 62 -6.47 -6.17 9.19
CA LEU A 62 -7.80 -6.71 9.43
C LEU A 62 -8.84 -6.21 8.41
N HIS A 63 -8.39 -5.66 7.27
CA HIS A 63 -9.28 -5.21 6.22
C HIS A 63 -10.11 -6.40 5.71
N ASP A 64 -11.42 -6.19 5.61
CA ASP A 64 -12.38 -7.21 5.25
C ASP A 64 -13.58 -6.54 4.59
N ILE A 65 -13.82 -6.89 3.33
CA ILE A 65 -14.96 -6.40 2.57
C ILE A 65 -15.61 -7.54 1.80
N LYS A 66 -16.89 -7.38 1.50
CA LYS A 66 -17.61 -8.23 0.56
C LYS A 66 -17.87 -7.43 -0.70
N ASP A 67 -17.45 -7.95 -1.85
CA ASP A 67 -17.73 -7.31 -3.13
C ASP A 67 -19.19 -7.53 -3.57
N LYS A 68 -19.60 -6.84 -4.64
CA LYS A 68 -20.97 -6.87 -5.17
C LYS A 68 -21.43 -8.26 -5.62
N ASN A 69 -20.50 -9.17 -5.87
CA ASN A 69 -20.79 -10.57 -6.23
C ASN A 69 -20.82 -11.49 -5.00
N GLY A 70 -20.65 -10.92 -3.81
CA GLY A 70 -20.62 -11.66 -2.56
C GLY A 70 -19.28 -12.29 -2.22
N VAL A 71 -18.21 -12.03 -2.99
CA VAL A 71 -16.88 -12.57 -2.71
C VAL A 71 -16.20 -11.71 -1.64
N ARG A 72 -15.75 -12.36 -0.57
CA ARG A 72 -15.02 -11.69 0.51
C ARG A 72 -13.56 -11.44 0.10
N ARG A 73 -13.03 -10.26 0.40
CA ARG A 73 -11.64 -9.85 0.14
C ARG A 73 -11.04 -9.39 1.45
N VAL A 74 -9.89 -9.96 1.82
CA VAL A 74 -9.34 -9.84 3.17
C VAL A 74 -7.86 -9.51 3.19
N GLY A 75 -7.44 -8.88 4.29
CA GLY A 75 -6.05 -8.61 4.59
C GLY A 75 -5.47 -7.39 3.85
N TRP A 76 -4.17 -7.18 4.03
CA TRP A 76 -3.42 -6.11 3.36
C TRP A 76 -3.56 -6.19 1.86
N PHE A 77 -3.39 -7.38 1.29
CA PHE A 77 -3.35 -7.55 -0.15
C PHE A 77 -4.73 -7.83 -0.77
N ARG A 78 -5.80 -7.68 0.01
CA ARG A 78 -7.20 -7.84 -0.44
C ARG A 78 -7.41 -9.18 -1.15
N THR A 79 -6.82 -10.23 -0.59
CA THR A 79 -6.86 -11.59 -1.12
C THR A 79 -8.29 -12.07 -1.15
N ARG A 80 -8.75 -12.63 -2.28
CA ARG A 80 -10.09 -13.21 -2.37
C ARG A 80 -10.16 -14.46 -1.50
N GLU A 81 -11.21 -14.59 -0.70
CA GLU A 81 -11.40 -15.73 0.20
C GLU A 81 -11.43 -17.07 -0.56
N VAL A 82 -11.98 -17.07 -1.77
CA VAL A 82 -12.01 -18.24 -2.66
C VAL A 82 -10.64 -18.70 -3.17
N ASP A 83 -9.62 -17.85 -3.04
CA ASP A 83 -8.24 -18.14 -3.48
C ASP A 83 -7.30 -18.48 -2.32
N LEU A 84 -7.76 -18.50 -1.07
CA LEU A 84 -6.89 -18.71 0.10
C LEU A 84 -6.12 -20.03 0.05
N GLU A 85 -6.75 -21.10 -0.42
CA GLU A 85 -6.07 -22.40 -0.50
C GLU A 85 -4.92 -22.40 -1.50
N LYS A 86 -4.92 -21.46 -2.46
CA LYS A 86 -3.87 -21.29 -3.47
C LYS A 86 -2.69 -20.46 -2.96
N CYS A 87 -2.77 -19.86 -1.77
CA CYS A 87 -1.64 -19.13 -1.18
C CYS A 87 -0.47 -20.04 -0.81
N THR A 88 -0.74 -21.33 -0.56
CA THR A 88 0.27 -22.36 -0.27
C THR A 88 0.39 -23.32 -1.45
N LYS A 89 1.60 -23.49 -1.97
CA LYS A 89 1.89 -24.45 -3.06
C LYS A 89 1.91 -25.89 -2.53
N ALA A 90 1.76 -26.87 -3.43
CA ALA A 90 1.96 -28.26 -3.07
C ALA A 90 3.40 -28.48 -2.53
N GLY A 91 3.52 -29.12 -1.38
CA GLY A 91 4.80 -29.34 -0.69
C GLY A 91 5.24 -28.23 0.26
N ASP A 92 4.57 -27.07 0.28
CA ASP A 92 4.84 -26.03 1.28
C ASP A 92 4.52 -26.57 2.69
N PRO A 93 5.46 -26.48 3.65
CA PRO A 93 5.23 -26.95 5.03
C PRO A 93 4.18 -26.11 5.79
N ALA A 94 3.78 -24.95 5.28
CA ALA A 94 2.71 -24.17 5.88
C ALA A 94 1.34 -24.83 5.73
N LYS A 95 0.50 -24.64 6.75
CA LYS A 95 -0.89 -25.09 6.71
C LYS A 95 -1.65 -24.35 5.61
N LYS A 96 -2.46 -25.10 4.85
CA LYS A 96 -3.40 -24.52 3.89
C LYS A 96 -4.32 -23.51 4.58
N LEU A 97 -4.52 -22.38 3.93
CA LEU A 97 -5.43 -21.34 4.39
C LEU A 97 -6.81 -21.64 3.83
N LYS A 98 -7.76 -21.99 4.70
CA LYS A 98 -9.11 -22.40 4.29
C LYS A 98 -10.16 -21.35 4.59
N LYS A 99 -9.86 -20.42 5.49
CA LYS A 99 -10.78 -19.39 5.93
C LYS A 99 -10.04 -18.07 6.13
N ALA A 100 -10.73 -16.96 5.95
CA ALA A 100 -10.13 -15.64 6.11
C ALA A 100 -9.47 -15.43 7.48
N GLU A 101 -9.98 -16.06 8.54
CA GLU A 101 -9.40 -15.92 9.88
C GLU A 101 -7.94 -16.40 9.93
N ASN A 102 -7.53 -17.29 9.02
CA ASN A 102 -6.13 -17.73 8.90
C ASN A 102 -5.19 -16.64 8.35
N LEU A 103 -5.73 -15.61 7.68
CA LEU A 103 -5.01 -14.42 7.25
C LEU A 103 -5.18 -13.23 8.19
N LEU A 104 -6.29 -13.14 8.93
CA LEU A 104 -6.58 -12.00 9.78
C LEU A 104 -5.99 -12.15 11.19
N TRP A 105 -5.85 -13.38 11.69
CA TRP A 105 -5.49 -13.63 13.09
C TRP A 105 -4.37 -14.66 13.26
N GLY A 106 -3.54 -14.45 14.28
CA GLY A 106 -2.51 -15.40 14.71
C GLY A 106 -1.07 -15.01 14.37
N PRO A 107 -0.09 -15.83 14.78
CA PRO A 107 1.33 -15.48 14.72
C PRO A 107 1.93 -15.51 13.30
N GLN A 108 1.28 -16.18 12.35
CA GLN A 108 1.78 -16.35 10.97
C GLN A 108 1.12 -15.40 9.96
N VAL A 109 0.29 -14.45 10.42
CA VAL A 109 -0.50 -13.55 9.56
C VAL A 109 0.35 -12.90 8.47
N ILE A 110 1.46 -12.25 8.83
CA ILE A 110 2.29 -11.54 7.84
C ILE A 110 2.94 -12.51 6.83
N LYS A 111 3.40 -13.68 7.29
CA LYS A 111 3.96 -14.69 6.37
C LYS A 111 2.89 -15.24 5.41
N ASN A 112 1.68 -15.44 5.91
CA ASN A 112 0.56 -15.91 5.10
C ASN A 112 0.10 -14.82 4.10
N GLU A 113 0.11 -13.55 4.49
CA GLU A 113 -0.14 -12.41 3.60
C GLU A 113 0.87 -12.35 2.46
N VAL A 114 2.17 -12.47 2.76
CA VAL A 114 3.22 -12.48 1.72
C VAL A 114 3.11 -13.72 0.83
N ARG A 115 2.76 -14.89 1.39
CA ARG A 115 2.44 -16.10 0.61
C ARG A 115 1.29 -15.85 -0.36
N CYS A 116 0.18 -15.26 0.10
CA CYS A 116 -0.95 -14.94 -0.76
C CYS A 116 -0.58 -13.90 -1.80
N LEU A 117 0.16 -12.85 -1.43
CA LEU A 117 0.66 -11.86 -2.38
C LEU A 117 1.42 -12.53 -3.53
N ALA A 118 2.42 -13.36 -3.19
CA ALA A 118 3.30 -14.01 -4.15
C ALA A 118 2.59 -15.06 -5.01
N ASN A 119 1.71 -15.86 -4.42
CA ASN A 119 1.17 -17.04 -5.08
C ASN A 119 -0.20 -16.81 -5.74
N THR A 120 -0.96 -15.80 -5.31
CA THR A 120 -2.32 -15.54 -5.84
C THR A 120 -2.47 -14.12 -6.38
N VAL A 121 -2.22 -13.09 -5.58
CA VAL A 121 -2.53 -11.69 -5.94
C VAL A 121 -1.71 -11.24 -7.15
N LEU A 122 -0.39 -11.39 -7.10
CA LEU A 122 0.51 -10.99 -8.19
C LEU A 122 0.42 -11.90 -9.43
N ASN A 123 -0.01 -13.15 -9.26
CA ASN A 123 -0.15 -14.11 -10.35
C ASN A 123 -1.53 -14.08 -11.03
N SER A 124 -2.49 -13.33 -10.50
CA SER A 124 -3.83 -13.21 -11.07
C SER A 124 -3.87 -12.09 -12.11
N GLU A 125 -4.00 -12.45 -13.39
CA GLU A 125 -4.09 -11.46 -14.48
C GLU A 125 -5.26 -10.50 -14.27
N GLU A 126 -6.42 -11.01 -13.84
CA GLU A 126 -7.61 -10.21 -13.53
C GLU A 126 -7.31 -9.18 -12.44
N THR A 127 -6.72 -9.62 -11.32
CA THR A 127 -6.36 -8.78 -10.18
C THR A 127 -5.33 -7.73 -10.58
N MET A 128 -4.30 -8.12 -11.33
CA MET A 128 -3.25 -7.19 -11.75
C MET A 128 -3.75 -6.20 -12.80
N ARG A 129 -4.65 -6.58 -13.70
CA ARG A 129 -5.30 -5.66 -14.64
C ARG A 129 -6.12 -4.60 -13.91
N PHE A 130 -6.82 -4.99 -12.84
CA PHE A 130 -7.55 -4.07 -11.97
C PHE A 130 -6.60 -3.05 -11.31
N TYR A 131 -5.57 -3.51 -10.61
CA TYR A 131 -4.67 -2.60 -9.89
C TYR A 131 -3.75 -1.79 -10.80
N ARG A 132 -3.38 -2.26 -11.99
CA ARG A 132 -2.66 -1.43 -12.96
C ARG A 132 -3.44 -0.18 -13.38
N LYS A 133 -4.78 -0.22 -13.36
CA LYS A 133 -5.62 0.97 -13.58
C LYS A 133 -5.66 1.87 -12.35
N LEU A 134 -5.74 1.28 -11.16
CA LEU A 134 -5.84 2.05 -9.91
C LEU A 134 -4.52 2.60 -9.41
N CYS A 135 -3.39 2.06 -9.85
CA CYS A 135 -2.05 2.47 -9.43
C CYS A 135 -1.36 3.35 -10.49
N GLN A 136 -2.15 4.06 -11.31
CA GLN A 136 -1.63 5.02 -12.29
C GLN A 136 -1.09 6.28 -11.60
N PRO A 137 -0.13 7.00 -12.21
CA PRO A 137 0.57 8.11 -11.57
C PRO A 137 -0.30 9.23 -10.97
N HIS A 138 -1.48 9.50 -11.53
CA HIS A 138 -2.38 10.54 -11.00
C HIS A 138 -3.27 10.08 -9.84
N LEU A 139 -3.31 8.78 -9.54
CA LEU A 139 -4.08 8.18 -8.45
C LEU A 139 -3.21 7.82 -7.23
N VAL A 140 -1.88 7.94 -7.37
CA VAL A 140 -0.90 7.55 -6.36
C VAL A 140 0.10 8.68 -6.15
N ARG A 141 0.74 8.68 -4.98
CA ARG A 141 1.95 9.45 -4.70
C ARG A 141 3.15 8.52 -4.63
N ASN A 142 4.28 8.97 -5.18
CA ASN A 142 5.54 8.25 -5.04
C ASN A 142 6.08 8.46 -3.63
N VAL A 143 6.42 7.37 -2.95
CA VAL A 143 7.05 7.40 -1.64
C VAL A 143 8.39 6.68 -1.74
N THR A 144 9.47 7.37 -1.37
CA THR A 144 10.78 6.73 -1.22
C THR A 144 10.87 6.04 0.13
N CYS A 145 11.22 4.76 0.09
CA CYS A 145 11.48 3.92 1.23
C CYS A 145 12.95 3.51 1.25
N GLU A 146 13.63 3.79 2.35
CA GLU A 146 15.02 3.41 2.56
C GLU A 146 15.09 1.98 3.09
N LEU A 147 15.86 1.13 2.40
CA LEU A 147 16.14 -0.25 2.80
C LEU A 147 17.65 -0.42 2.98
N PRO A 148 18.10 -1.44 3.73
CA PRO A 148 19.52 -1.77 3.84
C PRO A 148 20.20 -2.01 2.47
N SER A 149 19.42 -2.40 1.46
CA SER A 149 19.89 -2.68 0.09
C SER A 149 19.82 -1.49 -0.87
N GLY A 150 19.41 -0.31 -0.39
CA GLY A 150 19.22 0.90 -1.19
C GLY A 150 17.83 1.52 -1.02
N SER A 151 17.54 2.58 -1.77
CA SER A 151 16.24 3.22 -1.78
C SER A 151 15.32 2.62 -2.83
N LEU A 152 14.02 2.56 -2.53
CA LEU A 152 12.99 2.06 -3.42
C LEU A 152 11.82 3.04 -3.46
N GLN A 153 11.40 3.43 -4.66
CA GLN A 153 10.17 4.19 -4.84
C GLN A 153 8.97 3.24 -4.93
N VAL A 154 7.93 3.52 -4.16
CA VAL A 154 6.68 2.76 -4.13
C VAL A 154 5.47 3.67 -4.32
N PHE A 155 4.33 3.08 -4.68
CA PHE A 155 3.11 3.82 -4.98
C PHE A 155 2.15 3.78 -3.79
N ASP A 156 1.81 4.93 -3.21
CA ASP A 156 0.82 5.07 -2.14
C ASP A 156 -0.46 5.72 -2.70
N PRO A 157 -1.64 5.07 -2.66
CA PRO A 157 -2.87 5.63 -3.20
C PRO A 157 -3.31 6.92 -2.51
N ILE A 158 -3.70 7.91 -3.33
CA ILE A 158 -4.30 9.17 -2.86
C ILE A 158 -5.74 8.91 -2.38
N HIS A 159 -6.51 8.14 -3.15
CA HIS A 159 -7.91 7.80 -2.85
C HIS A 159 -8.06 6.36 -2.32
N ARG A 160 -7.63 6.11 -1.08
CA ARG A 160 -7.56 4.76 -0.49
C ARG A 160 -8.88 3.97 -0.49
N LYS A 161 -10.03 4.63 -0.46
CA LYS A 161 -11.35 3.96 -0.52
C LYS A 161 -11.81 3.58 -1.92
N LEU A 162 -11.09 3.98 -2.97
CA LEU A 162 -11.56 3.82 -4.35
C LEU A 162 -11.75 2.34 -4.73
N ALA A 163 -10.82 1.46 -4.37
CA ALA A 163 -10.96 0.03 -4.62
C ALA A 163 -12.21 -0.56 -3.93
N ASP A 164 -12.47 -0.20 -2.65
CA ASP A 164 -13.68 -0.63 -1.93
C ASP A 164 -14.96 -0.20 -2.63
N ARG A 165 -15.00 1.06 -3.09
CA ARG A 165 -16.18 1.60 -3.78
C ARG A 165 -16.43 0.87 -5.08
N ILE A 166 -15.38 0.50 -5.82
CA ILE A 166 -15.52 -0.28 -7.06
C ILE A 166 -15.96 -1.72 -6.74
N ASP A 167 -15.35 -2.37 -5.75
CA ASP A 167 -15.73 -3.72 -5.33
C ASP A 167 -17.20 -3.76 -4.87
N LYS A 168 -17.69 -2.73 -4.16
CA LYS A 168 -19.09 -2.58 -3.75
C LYS A 168 -20.03 -2.17 -4.90
N GLY A 169 -19.51 -1.77 -6.05
CA GLY A 169 -20.30 -1.30 -7.19
C GLY A 169 -20.82 0.14 -7.07
N GLU A 170 -20.26 0.95 -6.17
CA GLU A 170 -20.61 2.37 -5.99
C GLU A 170 -19.99 3.29 -7.07
N THR A 171 -18.95 2.82 -7.75
CA THR A 171 -18.29 3.44 -8.91
C THR A 171 -17.68 2.33 -9.78
N ASP A 172 -17.13 2.66 -10.92
CA ASP A 172 -16.50 1.70 -11.83
C ASP A 172 -15.13 2.17 -12.32
N LEU A 173 -14.41 1.29 -13.02
CA LEU A 173 -13.09 1.59 -13.59
C LEU A 173 -13.13 2.60 -14.76
N ASN A 174 -14.33 2.99 -15.20
CA ASN A 174 -14.55 3.92 -16.29
C ASN A 174 -14.82 5.35 -15.82
N ASP A 175 -14.92 5.56 -14.51
CA ASP A 175 -15.04 6.86 -13.86
C ASP A 175 -13.93 7.82 -14.33
N ASP A 176 -14.32 9.08 -14.56
CA ASP A 176 -13.43 10.12 -15.06
C ASP A 176 -12.22 10.35 -14.15
N LEU A 177 -12.38 10.16 -12.84
CA LEU A 177 -11.28 10.22 -11.87
C LEU A 177 -10.17 9.22 -12.20
N ILE A 178 -10.56 8.02 -12.66
CA ILE A 178 -9.63 6.93 -12.95
C ILE A 178 -9.01 7.12 -14.33
N LYS A 179 -9.80 7.56 -15.31
CA LYS A 179 -9.35 7.70 -16.71
C LYS A 179 -8.50 8.94 -16.98
N LYS A 180 -8.79 10.06 -16.33
CA LYS A 180 -8.17 11.34 -16.66
C LYS A 180 -7.09 11.68 -15.64
N PRO A 181 -5.84 11.92 -16.07
CA PRO A 181 -4.88 12.63 -15.25
C PRO A 181 -5.50 13.96 -14.85
N MET A 182 -5.48 14.32 -13.56
CA MET A 182 -5.85 15.68 -13.15
C MET A 182 -5.03 16.65 -14.00
N LYS A 183 -5.70 17.43 -14.87
CA LYS A 183 -5.04 18.52 -15.58
C LYS A 183 -4.45 19.41 -14.48
N ASN A 184 -3.13 19.56 -14.45
CA ASN A 184 -2.49 20.59 -13.65
C ASN A 184 -3.14 21.92 -14.04
N SER A 185 -4.00 22.44 -13.17
CA SER A 185 -4.42 23.83 -13.21
C SER A 185 -3.18 24.66 -12.88
N THR A 186 -2.38 24.93 -13.91
CA THR A 186 -1.39 25.99 -13.87
C THR A 186 -2.19 27.28 -13.79
N SER A 187 -2.29 27.85 -12.58
CA SER A 187 -2.74 29.22 -12.40
C SER A 187 -1.69 30.13 -13.01
N SER A 188 -1.84 30.43 -14.30
CA SER A 188 -1.11 31.52 -14.94
C SER A 188 -1.79 32.84 -14.59
N ASP A 189 -1.69 33.26 -13.33
CA ASP A 189 -1.89 34.66 -12.95
C ASP A 189 -0.51 35.30 -12.89
N ALA A 190 0.01 35.64 -14.07
CA ALA A 190 1.09 36.61 -14.18
C ALA A 190 0.43 38.00 -14.28
N PRO A 191 0.71 38.95 -13.35
CA PRO A 191 0.12 40.27 -13.42
C PRO A 191 0.69 41.02 -14.62
N THR A 192 -0.20 41.49 -15.50
CA THR A 192 0.17 42.40 -16.57
C THR A 192 0.36 43.78 -15.95
N SER A 193 1.62 44.24 -15.81
CA SER A 193 1.89 45.66 -15.58
C SER A 193 1.93 46.40 -16.91
N ARG A 194 1.08 47.42 -17.03
CA ARG A 194 1.28 48.61 -17.86
C ARG A 194 0.77 49.80 -17.10
#